data_AF-A0A6I5RI49-F1
#
_entry.id   AF-A0A6I5RI49-F1
#
_cell.length_a   1.000
_cell.length_b   1.000
_cell.length_c   1.000
_cell.angle_alpha   90.00
_cell.angle_beta   90.00
_cell.angle_gamma   90.00
#
_symmetry.space_group_name_H-M   'P 1'
#
loop_
_entity.id
_entity.type
_entity.pdbx_description
1 polymer ?
#
loop_
_entity_poly.entity_id
_entity_poly.type
_entity_poly.pdbx_seq_one_letter_code
_entity_poly.pdbx_strand_id
1 'polypeptide(L)'
;MLKRRGYLQEVRFSDRLPNAIRLGILVLLVVGIVLHGYRLGYKLYWHDEVYTTMRSSGYSGQEVSEVLFSDRTFTPSEVLQLQRIKPDSTPIDTLRSLATEDPQHPPLYFLMDRAWMQIFGSSIITNRSLAVLFGLIALPAMYY
;
A
#
# COMPACT_ATOMS: atom_id res chain seq x y z
N MET A 1 -38.64 -30.04 40.46
CA MET A 1 -38.64 -29.45 39.11
C MET A 1 -38.35 -27.95 39.23
N LEU A 2 -37.07 -27.56 39.37
CA LEU A 2 -36.65 -26.17 39.59
C LEU A 2 -35.95 -25.64 38.34
N LYS A 3 -36.65 -24.78 37.59
CA LYS A 3 -36.19 -24.13 36.37
C LYS A 3 -35.38 -22.87 36.74
N ARG A 4 -34.09 -23.01 37.06
CA ARG A 4 -33.15 -21.87 37.06
C ARG A 4 -32.70 -21.59 35.62
N ARG A 5 -33.45 -20.75 34.90
CA ARG A 5 -32.95 -20.05 33.71
C ARG A 5 -32.38 -18.72 34.19
N GLY A 6 -31.11 -18.74 34.61
CA GLY A 6 -30.33 -17.54 34.89
C GLY A 6 -29.89 -16.91 33.59
N TYR A 7 -30.32 -15.67 33.39
CA TYR A 7 -29.98 -14.80 32.27
C TYR A 7 -28.46 -14.65 32.13
N LEU A 8 -27.89 -15.19 31.06
CA LEU A 8 -26.66 -14.65 30.50
C LEU A 8 -27.05 -13.39 29.74
N GLN A 9 -27.14 -12.26 30.43
CA GLN A 9 -27.14 -10.96 29.75
C GLN A 9 -25.74 -10.76 29.17
N GLU A 10 -25.62 -10.87 27.84
CA GLU A 10 -24.49 -10.30 27.12
C GLU A 10 -24.46 -8.79 27.41
N VAL A 11 -23.56 -8.37 28.29
CA VAL A 11 -23.31 -6.96 28.54
C VAL A 11 -22.68 -6.38 27.27
N ARG A 12 -23.48 -5.78 26.39
CA ARG A 12 -22.97 -4.98 25.28
C ARG A 12 -22.31 -3.73 25.86
N PHE A 13 -20.98 -3.69 25.81
CA PHE A 13 -20.19 -2.53 26.21
C PHE A 13 -20.58 -1.23 25.47
N SER A 14 -21.29 -1.31 24.34
CA SER A 14 -21.73 -0.15 23.56
C SER A 14 -22.58 0.84 24.34
N ASP A 15 -23.33 0.38 25.35
CA ASP A 15 -24.40 1.18 25.95
C ASP A 15 -23.91 2.08 27.10
N ARG A 16 -22.60 2.04 27.43
CA ARG A 16 -22.02 2.77 28.58
C ARG A 16 -21.01 3.87 28.25
N LEU A 17 -20.68 4.09 26.98
CA LEU A 17 -19.74 5.15 26.58
C LEU A 17 -20.47 6.49 26.42
N PRO A 18 -20.06 7.56 27.16
CA PRO A 18 -20.57 8.91 26.96
C PRO A 18 -20.40 9.38 25.51
N ASN A 19 -21.38 10.12 24.99
CA ASN A 19 -21.34 10.65 23.62
C ASN A 19 -20.05 11.47 23.33
N ALA A 20 -19.50 12.15 24.34
CA ALA A 20 -18.25 12.88 24.25
C ALA A 20 -17.05 11.97 23.93
N ILE A 21 -16.98 10.75 24.50
CA ILE A 21 -15.90 9.81 24.22
C ILE A 21 -16.03 9.25 22.80
N ARG A 22 -17.25 8.92 22.36
CA ARG A 22 -17.51 8.47 20.98
C ARG A 22 -17.08 9.53 19.96
N LEU A 23 -17.44 10.80 20.22
CA LEU A 23 -17.00 11.92 19.39
C LEU A 23 -15.49 12.08 19.41
N GLY A 24 -14.85 11.97 20.58
CA GLY A 24 -13.39 12.03 20.70
C GLY A 24 -12.68 10.96 19.87
N ILE A 25 -13.15 9.71 19.92
CA ILE A 25 -12.62 8.61 19.11
C ILE A 25 -12.80 8.90 17.62
N LEU A 26 -13.99 9.37 17.20
CA LEU A 26 -14.24 9.73 15.80
C LEU A 26 -13.28 10.83 15.33
N VAL A 27 -13.07 11.87 16.12
CA VAL A 27 -12.13 12.95 15.81
C VAL A 27 -10.70 12.40 15.69
N LEU A 28 -10.26 11.56 16.61
CA LEU A 28 -8.92 10.96 16.56
C LEU A 28 -8.73 10.07 15.33
N LEU A 29 -9.75 9.30 14.93
CA LEU A 29 -9.71 8.50 13.71
C LEU A 29 -9.59 9.39 12.47
N VAL A 30 -10.40 10.45 12.36
CA VAL A 30 -10.33 11.38 11.24
C VAL A 30 -8.97 12.07 11.17
N VAL A 31 -8.46 12.58 12.30
CA VAL A 31 -7.13 13.20 12.38
C VAL A 31 -6.05 12.18 12.00
N GLY A 32 -6.13 10.95 12.50
CA GLY A 32 -5.21 9.87 12.16
C GLY A 32 -5.18 9.59 10.66
N ILE A 33 -6.35 9.44 10.01
CA ILE A 33 -6.47 9.23 8.57
C ILE A 33 -5.83 10.37 7.78
N VAL A 34 -6.14 11.63 8.16
CA VAL A 34 -5.59 12.82 7.49
C VAL A 34 -4.07 12.85 7.62
N LEU A 35 -3.53 12.64 8.83
CA LEU A 35 -2.08 12.61 9.06
C LEU A 35 -1.40 11.46 8.32
N HIS A 36 -2.04 10.30 8.23
CA HIS A 36 -1.50 9.13 7.55
C HIS A 36 -1.30 9.40 6.04
N GLY A 37 -2.26 10.09 5.41
CA GLY A 37 -2.18 10.52 4.02
C GLY A 37 -1.51 11.88 3.76
N TYR A 38 -1.09 12.60 4.80
CA TYR A 38 -0.60 13.97 4.65
C TYR A 38 0.73 14.02 3.89
N ARG A 39 0.77 14.84 2.83
CA ARG A 39 1.95 15.10 1.98
C ARG A 39 2.66 13.82 1.50
N LEU A 40 1.89 12.84 1.03
CA LEU A 40 2.41 11.59 0.47
C LEU A 40 3.46 11.79 -0.64
N GLY A 41 3.40 12.87 -1.42
CA GLY A 41 4.37 13.14 -2.49
C GLY A 41 5.65 13.88 -2.04
N TYR A 42 5.72 14.40 -0.82
CA TYR A 42 6.84 15.24 -0.37
C TYR A 42 7.93 14.45 0.36
N LYS A 43 7.57 13.30 0.95
CA LYS A 43 8.50 12.46 1.71
C LYS A 43 9.52 11.82 0.77
N LEU A 44 10.77 11.71 1.23
CA LEU A 44 11.85 11.03 0.49
C LEU A 44 11.37 9.67 0.00
N TYR A 45 11.69 9.35 -1.25
CA TYR A 45 11.31 8.08 -1.84
C TYR A 45 12.25 6.98 -1.37
N TRP A 46 11.71 6.00 -0.65
CA TRP A 46 12.53 5.00 0.04
C TRP A 46 12.99 3.92 -0.92
N HIS A 47 14.13 3.30 -0.61
CA HIS A 47 14.75 2.26 -1.44
C HIS A 47 13.76 1.14 -1.80
N ASP A 48 13.06 0.55 -0.83
CA ASP A 48 12.11 -0.53 -1.11
C ASP A 48 10.89 -0.09 -1.93
N GLU A 49 10.48 1.19 -1.83
CA GLU A 49 9.42 1.74 -2.67
C GLU A 49 9.88 1.82 -4.14
N VAL A 50 11.14 2.22 -4.38
CA VAL A 50 11.74 2.20 -5.73
C VAL A 50 11.69 0.80 -6.31
N TYR A 51 12.18 -0.21 -5.58
CA TYR A 51 12.21 -1.59 -6.07
C TYR A 51 10.80 -2.16 -6.28
N THR A 52 9.86 -1.83 -5.40
CA THR A 52 8.48 -2.29 -5.52
C THR A 52 7.84 -1.71 -6.76
N THR A 53 7.86 -0.38 -6.94
CA THR A 53 7.25 0.26 -8.10
C THR A 53 7.94 -0.14 -9.41
N MET A 54 9.28 -0.25 -9.42
CA MET A 54 10.04 -0.74 -10.56
C MET A 54 9.54 -2.13 -11.01
N ARG A 55 9.43 -3.09 -10.07
CA ARG A 55 8.97 -4.45 -10.41
C ARG A 55 7.49 -4.51 -10.77
N SER A 56 6.63 -3.81 -10.04
CA SER A 56 5.21 -3.67 -10.37
C SER A 56 5.00 -3.08 -11.78
N SER A 57 5.89 -2.18 -12.20
CA SER A 57 5.82 -1.55 -13.51
C SER A 57 6.29 -2.46 -14.66
N GLY A 58 6.93 -3.59 -14.34
CA GLY A 58 7.34 -4.62 -15.31
C GLY A 58 8.79 -4.54 -15.76
N TYR A 59 9.62 -3.72 -15.09
CA TYR A 59 11.07 -3.72 -15.31
C TYR A 59 11.74 -4.78 -14.44
N SER A 60 12.82 -5.36 -14.96
CA SER A 60 13.75 -6.16 -14.16
C SER A 60 14.87 -5.28 -13.57
N GLY A 61 15.47 -5.74 -12.48
CA GLY A 61 16.64 -5.09 -11.89
C GLY A 61 17.83 -5.08 -12.85
N GLN A 62 17.99 -6.13 -13.65
CA GLN A 62 19.01 -6.16 -14.70
C GLN A 62 18.77 -5.06 -15.76
N GLU A 63 17.56 -4.94 -16.30
CA GLU A 63 17.22 -3.92 -17.30
C GLU A 63 17.47 -2.50 -16.77
N VAL A 64 17.08 -2.24 -15.52
CA VAL A 64 17.30 -0.94 -14.88
C VAL A 64 18.78 -0.68 -14.64
N SER A 65 19.55 -1.70 -14.24
CA SER A 65 20.99 -1.61 -14.08
C SER A 65 21.68 -1.25 -15.40
N GLU A 66 21.33 -1.94 -16.50
CA GLU A 66 21.88 -1.66 -17.83
C GLU A 66 21.60 -0.21 -18.28
N VAL A 67 20.40 0.30 -17.99
CA VAL A 67 20.08 1.70 -18.27
C VAL A 67 20.89 2.64 -17.37
N LEU A 68 20.82 2.48 -16.04
CA LEU A 68 21.36 3.46 -15.10
C LEU A 68 22.89 3.48 -15.01
N PHE A 69 23.55 2.35 -15.22
CA PHE A 69 25.02 2.25 -15.22
C PHE A 69 25.64 2.45 -16.60
N SER A 70 24.90 3.06 -17.52
CA SER A 70 25.49 3.64 -18.73
C SER A 70 26.41 4.82 -18.34
N ASP A 71 27.49 5.07 -19.09
CA ASP A 71 28.43 6.19 -18.90
C ASP A 71 27.81 7.57 -19.23
N ARG A 72 26.60 7.84 -18.75
CA ARG A 72 25.86 9.10 -18.93
C ARG A 72 25.23 9.57 -17.62
N THR A 73 25.05 10.88 -17.51
CA THR A 73 24.32 11.49 -16.38
C THR A 73 22.81 11.45 -16.64
N PHE A 74 22.05 11.10 -15.60
CA PHE A 74 20.58 11.05 -15.65
C PHE A 74 19.95 12.23 -14.92
N THR A 75 18.86 12.74 -15.48
CA THR A 75 17.96 13.65 -14.78
C THR A 75 17.02 12.87 -13.86
N PRO A 76 16.51 13.48 -12.76
CA PRO A 76 15.52 12.83 -11.90
C PRO A 76 14.28 12.33 -12.66
N SER A 77 13.84 13.08 -13.67
CA SER A 77 12.71 12.70 -14.52
C SER A 77 12.94 11.43 -15.33
N GLU A 78 14.15 11.22 -15.85
CA GLU A 78 14.50 10.00 -16.59
C GLU A 78 14.50 8.78 -15.66
N VAL A 79 15.06 8.92 -14.45
CA VAL A 79 15.05 7.83 -13.46
C VAL A 79 13.62 7.48 -13.03
N LEU A 80 12.76 8.49 -12.86
CA LEU A 80 11.34 8.28 -12.51
C LEU A 80 10.53 7.62 -13.64
N GLN A 81 10.99 7.66 -14.90
CA GLN A 81 10.31 6.93 -15.98
C GLN A 81 10.42 5.41 -15.80
N LEU A 82 11.50 4.91 -15.19
CA LEU A 82 11.68 3.49 -14.87
C LEU A 82 10.74 2.99 -13.75
N GLN A 83 9.91 3.87 -13.22
CA GLN A 83 8.89 3.58 -12.21
C GLN A 83 7.48 3.79 -12.77
N ARG A 84 7.36 4.02 -14.08
CA ARG A 84 6.08 4.01 -14.79
C ARG A 84 5.89 2.69 -15.47
N ILE A 85 4.64 2.27 -15.66
CA ILE A 85 4.34 1.01 -16.35
C ILE A 85 5.12 0.96 -17.67
N LYS A 86 6.00 -0.03 -17.78
CA LYS A 86 6.82 -0.26 -18.96
C LYS A 86 5.89 -0.46 -20.16
N PRO A 87 6.07 0.28 -21.26
CA PRO A 87 5.29 0.07 -22.48
C PRO A 87 5.32 -1.40 -22.89
N ASP A 88 4.17 -1.92 -23.33
CA ASP A 88 3.98 -3.31 -23.79
C ASP A 88 4.31 -4.41 -22.74
N SER A 89 4.52 -4.03 -21.48
CA SER A 89 4.67 -5.00 -20.40
C SER A 89 3.33 -5.59 -19.96
N THR A 90 3.39 -6.81 -19.43
CA THR A 90 2.25 -7.55 -18.89
C THR A 90 2.46 -7.84 -17.39
N PRO A 91 1.41 -8.23 -16.65
CA PRO A 91 1.57 -8.72 -15.27
C PRO A 91 2.50 -9.94 -15.16
N ILE A 92 2.67 -10.70 -16.25
CA ILE A 92 3.60 -11.83 -16.31
C ILE A 92 5.05 -11.34 -16.21
N ASP A 93 5.37 -10.15 -16.72
CA ASP A 93 6.73 -9.60 -16.62
C ASP A 93 7.07 -9.21 -15.17
N THR A 94 6.10 -8.67 -14.43
CA THR A 94 6.23 -8.46 -12.97
C THR A 94 6.46 -9.78 -12.24
N LEU A 95 5.68 -10.82 -12.56
CA LEU A 95 5.85 -12.15 -11.98
C LEU A 95 7.22 -12.76 -12.30
N ARG A 96 7.67 -12.63 -13.55
CA ARG A 96 8.94 -13.16 -14.00
C ARG A 96 10.09 -12.47 -13.28
N SER A 97 10.09 -11.13 -13.21
CA SER A 97 11.13 -10.37 -12.48
C SER A 97 11.22 -10.82 -11.01
N LEU A 98 10.08 -10.98 -10.33
CA LEU A 98 10.07 -11.47 -8.94
C LEU A 98 10.61 -12.89 -8.84
N ALA A 99 10.13 -13.80 -9.69
CA ALA A 99 10.57 -15.19 -9.65
C ALA A 99 12.07 -15.37 -9.92
N THR A 100 12.66 -14.52 -10.76
CA THR A 100 14.07 -14.63 -11.15
C THR A 100 15.03 -13.87 -10.24
N GLU A 101 14.64 -12.68 -9.77
CA GLU A 101 15.56 -11.76 -9.09
C GLU A 101 15.23 -11.52 -7.62
N ASP A 102 13.99 -11.81 -7.19
CA ASP A 102 13.54 -11.54 -5.82
C ASP A 102 12.48 -12.54 -5.30
N PRO A 103 12.77 -13.86 -5.34
CA PRO A 103 11.78 -14.91 -5.12
C PRO A 103 11.27 -15.00 -3.68
N GLN A 104 11.91 -14.28 -2.74
CA GLN A 104 11.51 -14.20 -1.34
C GLN A 104 10.25 -13.35 -1.12
N HIS A 105 9.87 -12.48 -2.07
CA HIS A 105 8.72 -11.60 -1.95
C HIS A 105 7.48 -12.18 -2.67
N PRO A 106 6.36 -12.40 -1.96
CA PRO A 106 5.13 -12.86 -2.59
C PRO A 106 4.58 -11.85 -3.62
N PRO A 107 4.07 -12.32 -4.77
CA PRO A 107 3.76 -11.44 -5.89
C PRO A 107 2.47 -10.62 -5.75
N LEU A 108 1.62 -10.95 -4.77
CA LEU A 108 0.28 -10.39 -4.67
C LEU A 108 0.31 -8.85 -4.60
N TYR A 109 1.13 -8.28 -3.72
CA TYR A 109 1.20 -6.82 -3.57
C TYR A 109 1.65 -6.13 -4.86
N PHE A 110 2.66 -6.67 -5.54
CA PHE A 110 3.19 -6.10 -6.79
C PHE A 110 2.16 -6.13 -7.93
N LEU A 111 1.38 -7.20 -8.02
CA LEU A 111 0.29 -7.30 -9.00
C LEU A 111 -0.83 -6.30 -8.69
N MET A 112 -1.16 -6.11 -7.40
CA MET A 112 -2.15 -5.12 -6.98
C MET A 112 -1.66 -3.70 -7.23
N ASP A 113 -0.40 -3.41 -6.94
CA ASP A 113 0.25 -2.12 -7.22
C ASP A 113 0.31 -1.83 -8.72
N ARG A 114 0.60 -2.84 -9.55
CA ARG A 114 0.49 -2.73 -11.00
C ARG A 114 -0.92 -2.34 -11.45
N ALA A 115 -1.94 -3.08 -11.00
CA ALA A 115 -3.33 -2.79 -11.34
C ALA A 115 -3.74 -1.38 -10.84
N TRP A 116 -3.28 -0.99 -9.66
CA TRP A 116 -3.51 0.34 -9.09
C TRP A 116 -2.92 1.44 -9.97
N MET A 117 -1.68 1.27 -10.43
CA MET A 117 -1.04 2.20 -11.37
C MET A 117 -1.77 2.26 -12.73
N GLN A 118 -2.35 1.15 -13.21
CA GLN A 118 -3.13 1.16 -14.45
C GLN A 118 -4.40 1.99 -14.34
N ILE A 119 -5.05 1.96 -13.18
CA ILE A 119 -6.32 2.66 -12.93
C ILE A 119 -6.08 4.14 -12.61
N PHE A 120 -5.10 4.44 -11.76
CA PHE A 120 -4.89 5.78 -11.19
C PHE A 120 -3.63 6.49 -11.72
N GLY A 121 -2.91 5.86 -12.66
CA GLY A 121 -1.67 6.36 -13.24
C GLY A 121 -0.42 6.05 -12.42
N SER A 122 0.76 6.13 -13.04
CA SER A 122 2.04 5.88 -12.37
C SER A 122 2.60 7.15 -11.73
N SER A 123 2.50 7.24 -10.40
CA SER A 123 3.11 8.32 -9.61
C SER A 123 3.42 7.85 -8.20
N ILE A 124 4.39 8.49 -7.54
CA ILE A 124 4.76 8.20 -6.14
C ILE A 124 3.54 8.25 -5.21
N ILE A 125 2.65 9.24 -5.43
CA ILE A 125 1.42 9.39 -4.64
C ILE A 125 0.49 8.21 -4.88
N THR A 126 0.36 7.76 -6.13
CA THR A 126 -0.47 6.61 -6.49
C THR A 126 0.00 5.35 -5.80
N ASN A 127 1.29 5.01 -5.90
CA ASN A 127 1.84 3.80 -5.26
C ASN A 127 1.68 3.86 -3.73
N ARG A 128 1.97 5.00 -3.10
CA ARG A 128 1.79 5.18 -1.65
C ARG A 128 0.33 5.14 -1.21
N SER A 129 -0.60 5.59 -2.07
CA SER A 129 -2.04 5.57 -1.74
C SER A 129 -2.60 4.16 -1.58
N LEU A 130 -2.03 3.17 -2.28
CA LEU A 130 -2.39 1.76 -2.11
C LEU A 130 -1.98 1.25 -0.71
N ALA A 131 -0.75 1.53 -0.29
CA ALA A 131 -0.28 1.17 1.04
C ALA A 131 -1.11 1.85 2.15
N VAL A 132 -1.44 3.13 1.96
CA VAL A 132 -2.34 3.87 2.86
C VAL A 132 -3.71 3.21 2.92
N LEU A 133 -4.30 2.85 1.79
CA LEU A 133 -5.60 2.18 1.74
C LEU A 133 -5.59 0.87 2.54
N PHE A 134 -4.57 0.03 2.36
CA PHE A 134 -4.44 -1.20 3.15
C PHE A 134 -4.24 -0.93 4.64
N GLY A 135 -3.45 0.08 5.01
CA GLY A 135 -3.31 0.50 6.39
C GLY A 135 -4.65 0.91 7.01
N LEU A 136 -5.48 1.63 6.26
CA LEU A 136 -6.82 2.04 6.72
C LEU A 136 -7.80 0.88 6.83
N ILE A 137 -7.75 -0.10 5.93
CA ILE A 137 -8.61 -1.30 5.96
C ILE A 137 -8.14 -2.28 7.06
N ALA A 138 -6.84 -2.33 7.35
CA ALA A 138 -6.30 -3.21 8.37
C ALA A 138 -6.84 -2.86 9.78
N LEU A 139 -7.05 -1.57 10.08
CA LEU A 139 -7.55 -1.14 11.39
C LEU A 139 -8.92 -1.74 11.77
N PRO A 140 -9.99 -1.63 10.95
CA PRO A 140 -11.24 -2.32 11.23
C PRO A 140 -11.08 -3.84 11.11
N ALA A 141 -10.29 -4.36 10.15
CA ALA A 141 -10.10 -5.80 9.99
C ALA A 141 -9.42 -6.47 11.20
N MET A 142 -8.58 -5.76 11.95
CA MET A 142 -7.97 -6.25 13.19
C MET A 142 -8.97 -6.32 14.37
N TYR A 143 -10.04 -5.53 14.32
CA TYR A 143 -11.03 -5.47 15.39
C TYR A 143 -12.05 -6.62 15.32
N TYR A 144 -12.26 -7.18 14.13
CA TYR A 144 -13.20 -8.27 13.85
C TYR A 144 -12.49 -9.62 13.78
#